data_AF-A0A916I4I3-F1
#
_entry.id   AF-A0A916I4I3-F1
#
_cell.length_a   1.000
_cell.length_b   1.000
_cell.length_c   1.000
_cell.angle_alpha   90.00
_cell.angle_beta   90.00
_cell.angle_gamma   90.00
#
_symmetry.space_group_name_H-M   'P 1'
#
loop_
_entity.id
_entity.type
_entity.pdbx_description
1 polymer ?
#
loop_
_entity_poly.entity_id
_entity_poly.type
_entity_poly.pdbx_seq_one_letter_code
_entity_poly.pdbx_strand_id
1 'polypeptide(L)'
;MPLQRLLLRAMLWCLGAAALLGGLAILVSDSSMTWRISLTCVFGAVASALAIPMARLMDRAADRRAGLVGIVLIMVCFLMALAAVWAKFLTGSNQEKLALTALVLVPTSGAAFVGVWLSCRAAHRSAGRLGIAVSAAQLALTLVAIWGWGTGLAGRSEWTDTAAVLWMLFGLGVICLINAGARDGRNWRWVGVTAAAGAIVLAVQDIWFTPRMDPTPFAVAVTIACLTAYANLVMLIPLQPRHNWLRLVTLLAAIATGASIDTGVWLAADGTALDFVPRLAAATGIATGCGTLAQIVLLVLARRLSPDIAAPSDIHAITVVCPSCSTRQEIPLGGGACRTCRLGIDVQIRTPACASCGYTLLGLRGDRCPECGAAAVPPLPARA
;
A
#
# COMPACT_ATOMS: atom_id res chain seq x y z
N MET A 1 -9.00 5.56 23.07
CA MET A 1 -9.37 4.19 23.50
C MET A 1 -10.88 3.89 23.57
N PRO A 2 -11.81 4.80 23.96
CA PRO A 2 -13.24 4.42 24.08
C PRO A 2 -13.91 4.11 22.73
N LEU A 3 -13.54 4.82 21.65
CA LEU A 3 -14.09 4.62 20.30
C LEU A 3 -13.82 3.20 19.74
N GLN A 4 -12.62 2.67 19.92
CA GLN A 4 -12.27 1.33 19.41
C GLN A 4 -13.09 0.22 20.09
N ARG A 5 -13.32 0.34 21.40
CA ARG A 5 -14.18 -0.59 22.14
C ARG A 5 -15.63 -0.49 21.68
N LEU A 6 -16.12 0.71 21.38
CA LEU A 6 -17.46 0.93 20.83
C LEU A 6 -17.62 0.28 19.44
N LEU A 7 -16.65 0.50 18.54
CA LEU A 7 -16.65 -0.08 17.19
C LEU A 7 -16.58 -1.61 17.21
N LEU A 8 -15.74 -2.20 18.08
CA LEU A 8 -15.67 -3.65 18.26
C LEU A 8 -17.00 -4.23 18.75
N ARG A 9 -17.66 -3.57 19.71
CA ARG A 9 -18.98 -4.00 20.18
C ARG A 9 -20.03 -3.89 19.08
N ALA A 10 -20.06 -2.78 18.34
CA ALA A 10 -20.99 -2.60 17.22
C ALA A 10 -20.78 -3.70 16.14
N MET A 11 -19.54 -3.98 15.78
CA MET A 11 -19.20 -5.05 14.83
C MET A 11 -19.70 -6.43 15.30
N LEU A 12 -19.46 -6.79 16.56
CA LEU A 12 -19.92 -8.07 17.14
C LEU A 12 -21.45 -8.17 17.18
N TRP A 13 -22.14 -7.08 17.54
CA TRP A 13 -23.61 -7.03 17.50
C TRP A 13 -24.15 -7.18 16.08
N CYS A 14 -23.55 -6.50 15.09
CA CYS A 14 -23.94 -6.64 13.69
C CYS A 14 -23.73 -8.06 13.17
N LEU A 15 -22.62 -8.72 13.52
CA LEU A 15 -22.34 -10.12 13.14
C LEU A 15 -23.30 -11.10 13.82
N GLY A 16 -23.58 -10.92 15.11
CA GLY A 16 -24.56 -11.73 15.84
C GLY A 16 -25.98 -11.58 15.24
N ALA A 17 -26.38 -10.35 14.94
CA ALA A 17 -27.64 -10.08 14.25
C ALA A 17 -27.67 -10.69 12.84
N ALA A 18 -26.58 -10.62 12.08
CA ALA A 18 -26.47 -11.25 10.77
C ALA A 18 -26.71 -12.76 10.83
N ALA A 19 -26.07 -13.43 11.79
CA ALA A 19 -26.16 -14.87 11.98
C ALA A 19 -27.57 -15.30 12.40
N LEU A 20 -28.19 -14.59 13.34
CA LEU A 20 -29.56 -14.85 13.79
C LEU A 20 -30.57 -14.63 12.66
N LEU A 21 -30.48 -13.51 11.94
CA LEU A 21 -31.38 -13.20 10.83
C LEU A 21 -31.17 -14.15 9.66
N GLY A 22 -29.94 -14.57 9.39
CA GLY A 22 -29.62 -15.62 8.41
C GLY A 22 -30.16 -17.00 8.80
N GLY A 23 -30.22 -17.34 10.09
CA GLY A 23 -30.86 -18.56 10.58
C GLY A 23 -32.39 -18.51 10.48
N LEU A 24 -33.01 -17.40 10.91
CA LEU A 24 -34.46 -17.18 10.82
C LEU A 24 -34.96 -17.16 9.37
N ALA A 25 -34.14 -16.63 8.47
CA ALA A 25 -34.35 -16.61 7.04
C ALA A 25 -34.63 -17.99 6.40
N ILE A 26 -34.06 -19.06 6.94
CA ILE A 26 -34.30 -20.43 6.47
C ILE A 26 -35.74 -20.87 6.79
N LEU A 27 -36.36 -20.29 7.82
CA LEU A 27 -37.70 -20.62 8.28
C LEU A 27 -38.80 -19.80 7.57
N VAL A 28 -38.45 -18.70 6.89
CA VAL A 28 -39.41 -17.79 6.24
C VAL A 28 -39.35 -17.96 4.72
N SER A 29 -40.50 -18.29 4.10
CA SER A 29 -40.62 -18.63 2.68
C SER A 29 -40.27 -17.49 1.70
N ASP A 30 -40.22 -16.23 2.15
CA ASP A 30 -39.82 -15.11 1.29
C ASP A 30 -38.30 -14.94 1.23
N SER A 31 -37.69 -15.71 0.32
CA SER A 31 -36.26 -15.65 0.04
C SER A 31 -35.73 -14.24 -0.26
N SER A 32 -36.57 -13.33 -0.78
CA SER A 32 -36.15 -12.02 -1.28
C SER A 32 -35.84 -10.99 -0.19
N MET A 33 -36.54 -11.06 0.94
CA MET A 33 -36.32 -10.17 2.09
C MET A 33 -35.14 -10.64 2.93
N THR A 34 -35.04 -11.96 3.11
CA THR A 34 -33.99 -12.70 3.80
C THR A 34 -32.58 -12.27 3.36
N TRP A 35 -32.23 -12.39 2.07
CA TRP A 35 -30.85 -12.12 1.62
C TRP A 35 -30.46 -10.65 1.77
N ARG A 36 -31.41 -9.71 1.68
CA ARG A 36 -31.17 -8.26 1.83
C ARG A 36 -30.78 -7.90 3.25
N ILE A 37 -31.49 -8.47 4.22
CA ILE A 37 -31.20 -8.29 5.63
C ILE A 37 -29.81 -8.87 5.94
N SER A 38 -29.53 -10.10 5.48
CA SER A 38 -28.22 -10.73 5.66
C SER A 38 -27.09 -9.88 5.06
N LEU A 39 -27.23 -9.41 3.81
CA LEU A 39 -26.21 -8.55 3.18
C LEU A 39 -26.04 -7.21 3.89
N THR A 40 -27.12 -6.59 4.38
CA THR A 40 -27.05 -5.35 5.16
C THR A 40 -26.17 -5.54 6.41
N CYS A 41 -26.36 -6.65 7.14
CA CYS A 41 -25.55 -6.95 8.30
C CYS A 41 -24.08 -7.28 7.94
N VAL A 42 -23.85 -8.00 6.84
CA VAL A 42 -22.48 -8.28 6.34
C VAL A 42 -21.75 -6.98 5.99
N PHE A 43 -22.38 -6.08 5.23
CA PHE A 43 -21.78 -4.78 4.89
C PHE A 43 -21.52 -3.93 6.13
N GLY A 44 -22.42 -3.95 7.13
CA GLY A 44 -22.22 -3.27 8.40
C GLY A 44 -21.01 -3.80 9.19
N ALA A 45 -20.83 -5.12 9.21
CA ALA A 45 -19.68 -5.77 9.83
C ALA A 45 -18.36 -5.39 9.13
N VAL A 46 -18.33 -5.45 7.78
CA VAL A 46 -17.15 -5.07 6.98
C VAL A 46 -16.80 -3.59 7.17
N ALA A 47 -17.79 -2.70 7.12
CA ALA A 47 -17.59 -1.27 7.34
C ALA A 47 -17.03 -0.99 8.74
N SER A 48 -17.56 -1.66 9.77
CA SER A 48 -17.07 -1.53 11.15
C SER A 48 -15.63 -2.05 11.30
N ALA A 49 -15.29 -3.18 10.67
CA ALA A 49 -13.95 -3.75 10.69
C ALA A 49 -12.93 -2.82 10.00
N LEU A 50 -13.29 -2.25 8.85
CA LEU A 50 -12.45 -1.28 8.13
C LEU A 50 -12.33 0.07 8.86
N ALA A 51 -13.32 0.47 9.66
CA ALA A 51 -13.27 1.70 10.44
C ALA A 51 -12.23 1.65 11.59
N ILE A 52 -11.92 0.47 12.12
CA ILE A 52 -10.94 0.30 13.20
C ILE A 52 -9.53 0.79 12.81
N PRO A 53 -8.90 0.34 11.71
CA PRO A 53 -7.60 0.86 11.29
C PRO A 53 -7.66 2.35 10.92
N MET A 54 -8.77 2.86 10.37
CA MET A 54 -8.93 4.28 10.08
C MET A 54 -8.99 5.14 11.35
N ALA A 55 -9.66 4.66 12.40
CA ALA A 55 -9.65 5.29 13.71
C ALA A 55 -8.23 5.35 14.30
N ARG A 56 -7.43 4.28 14.14
CA ARG A 56 -6.02 4.26 14.57
C ARG A 56 -5.16 5.27 13.80
N LEU A 57 -5.42 5.47 12.51
CA LEU A 57 -4.75 6.51 11.72
C LEU A 57 -5.15 7.91 12.17
N MET A 58 -6.42 8.09 12.58
CA MET A 58 -6.93 9.37 13.07
C MET A 58 -6.25 9.83 14.37
N ASP A 59 -5.87 8.88 15.23
CA ASP A 59 -5.13 9.16 16.48
C ASP A 59 -3.71 9.70 16.22
N ARG A 60 -3.13 9.43 15.05
CA ARG A 60 -1.78 9.91 14.67
C ARG A 60 -1.89 11.29 14.02
N ALA A 61 -1.25 12.31 14.62
CA ALA A 61 -1.31 13.69 14.10
C ALA A 61 -0.91 13.81 12.61
N ALA A 62 0.12 13.06 12.18
CA ALA A 62 0.60 13.07 10.79
C ALA A 62 -0.38 12.42 9.80
N ASP A 63 -1.14 11.40 10.24
CA ASP A 63 -2.04 10.62 9.38
C ASP A 63 -3.53 10.97 9.60
N ARG A 64 -3.84 11.96 10.47
CA ARG A 64 -5.20 12.28 10.91
C ARG A 64 -6.16 12.55 9.75
N ARG A 65 -5.71 13.32 8.76
CA ARG A 65 -6.50 13.66 7.56
C ARG A 65 -6.85 12.42 6.75
N ALA A 66 -5.90 11.51 6.58
CA ALA A 66 -6.13 10.26 5.87
C ALA A 66 -7.12 9.37 6.62
N GLY A 67 -7.00 9.27 7.95
CA GLY A 67 -7.95 8.54 8.80
C GLY A 67 -9.39 9.07 8.66
N LEU A 68 -9.58 10.40 8.70
CA LEU A 68 -10.89 11.03 8.52
C LEU A 68 -11.49 10.74 7.14
N VAL A 69 -10.71 10.94 6.07
CA VAL A 69 -11.17 10.65 4.70
C VAL A 69 -11.50 9.16 4.53
N GLY A 70 -10.70 8.28 5.13
CA GLY A 70 -10.98 6.84 5.14
C GLY A 70 -12.32 6.50 5.77
N ILE A 71 -12.66 7.10 6.93
CA ILE A 71 -13.98 6.91 7.57
C ILE A 71 -15.11 7.41 6.68
N VAL A 72 -14.96 8.60 6.08
CA VAL A 72 -15.97 9.16 5.15
C VAL A 72 -16.17 8.23 3.96
N LEU A 73 -15.09 7.75 3.33
CA LEU A 73 -15.17 6.83 2.20
C LEU A 73 -15.85 5.50 2.58
N ILE A 74 -15.52 4.92 3.73
CA ILE A 74 -16.18 3.71 4.25
C ILE A 74 -17.68 3.96 4.43
N MET A 75 -18.07 5.11 5.01
CA MET A 75 -19.46 5.47 5.21
C MET A 75 -20.20 5.63 3.88
N VAL A 76 -19.61 6.31 2.90
CA VAL A 76 -20.21 6.47 1.55
C VAL A 76 -20.36 5.11 0.86
N CYS A 77 -19.32 4.26 0.89
CA CYS A 77 -19.38 2.91 0.34
C CYS A 77 -20.48 2.07 1.01
N PHE A 78 -20.61 2.14 2.33
CA PHE A 78 -21.65 1.44 3.08
C PHE A 78 -23.05 1.91 2.69
N LEU A 79 -23.29 3.22 2.64
CA LEU A 79 -24.58 3.79 2.24
C LEU A 79 -24.94 3.42 0.80
N MET A 80 -23.97 3.42 -0.11
CA MET A 80 -24.18 2.98 -1.50
C MET A 80 -24.47 1.49 -1.61
N ALA A 81 -23.79 0.65 -0.82
CA ALA A 81 -24.09 -0.77 -0.76
C ALA A 81 -25.51 -1.03 -0.21
N LEU A 82 -25.94 -0.30 0.83
CA LEU A 82 -27.32 -0.36 1.32
C LEU A 82 -28.32 0.08 0.25
N ALA A 83 -28.05 1.19 -0.43
CA ALA A 83 -28.90 1.68 -1.51
C ALA A 83 -29.04 0.61 -2.62
N ALA A 84 -27.95 -0.07 -2.99
CA ALA A 84 -27.97 -1.16 -3.96
C ALA A 84 -28.79 -2.38 -3.49
N VAL A 85 -28.64 -2.80 -2.23
CA VAL A 85 -29.41 -3.93 -1.65
C VAL A 85 -30.91 -3.64 -1.65
N TRP A 86 -31.30 -2.40 -1.35
CA TRP A 86 -32.70 -1.98 -1.22
C TRP A 86 -33.26 -1.31 -2.48
N ALA A 87 -32.47 -1.19 -3.55
CA ALA A 87 -32.79 -0.41 -4.75
C ALA A 87 -34.11 -0.80 -5.43
N LYS A 88 -34.46 -2.09 -5.47
CA LYS A 88 -35.71 -2.58 -6.06
C LYS A 88 -36.94 -1.92 -5.41
N PHE A 89 -36.87 -1.65 -4.10
CA PHE A 89 -37.96 -1.05 -3.35
C PHE A 89 -38.00 0.47 -3.53
N LEU A 90 -36.82 1.10 -3.65
CA LEU A 90 -36.70 2.56 -3.73
C LEU A 90 -36.90 3.12 -5.14
N THR A 91 -36.42 2.43 -6.17
CA THR A 91 -36.23 3.00 -7.52
C THR A 91 -36.74 2.13 -8.66
N GLY A 92 -37.24 0.93 -8.39
CA GLY A 92 -37.84 0.02 -9.38
C GLY A 92 -36.84 -0.56 -10.39
N SER A 93 -36.42 0.24 -11.37
CA SER A 93 -35.65 -0.21 -12.56
C SER A 93 -34.13 0.00 -12.47
N ASN A 94 -33.63 0.79 -11.52
CA ASN A 94 -32.21 1.18 -11.44
C ASN A 94 -31.35 0.30 -10.52
N GLN A 95 -31.84 -0.88 -10.11
CA GLN A 95 -31.14 -1.76 -9.18
C GLN A 95 -29.75 -2.17 -9.70
N GLU A 96 -29.65 -2.54 -10.97
CA GLU A 96 -28.38 -2.94 -11.58
C GLU A 96 -27.38 -1.79 -11.56
N LYS A 97 -27.77 -0.59 -12.03
CA LYS A 97 -26.89 0.59 -12.05
C LYS A 97 -26.36 0.97 -10.66
N LEU A 98 -27.22 0.91 -9.64
CA LEU A 98 -26.82 1.16 -8.26
C LEU A 98 -25.87 0.08 -7.72
N ALA A 99 -26.12 -1.20 -8.03
CA ALA A 99 -25.23 -2.29 -7.65
C ALA A 99 -23.85 -2.17 -8.32
N LEU A 100 -23.80 -1.83 -9.61
CA LEU A 100 -22.55 -1.59 -10.33
C LEU A 100 -21.80 -0.38 -9.79
N THR A 101 -22.51 0.69 -9.46
CA THR A 101 -21.92 1.88 -8.85
C THR A 101 -21.29 1.52 -7.50
N ALA A 102 -22.00 0.78 -6.65
CA ALA A 102 -21.48 0.33 -5.36
C ALA A 102 -20.26 -0.60 -5.52
N LEU A 103 -20.30 -1.50 -6.50
CA LEU A 103 -19.21 -2.44 -6.80
C LEU A 103 -17.92 -1.71 -7.23
N VAL A 104 -18.03 -0.71 -8.09
CA VAL A 104 -16.88 0.07 -8.58
C VAL A 104 -16.36 1.02 -7.50
N LEU A 105 -17.26 1.60 -6.71
CA LEU A 105 -16.92 2.60 -5.70
C LEU A 105 -15.98 2.05 -4.63
N VAL A 106 -16.13 0.78 -4.22
CA VAL A 106 -15.30 0.17 -3.17
C VAL A 106 -13.81 0.20 -3.52
N PRO A 107 -13.37 -0.41 -4.64
CA PRO A 107 -11.96 -0.45 -4.96
C PRO A 107 -11.42 0.94 -5.40
N THR A 108 -12.23 1.82 -6.03
CA THR A 108 -11.80 3.20 -6.34
C THR A 108 -11.57 4.02 -5.08
N SER A 109 -12.43 3.83 -4.07
CA SER A 109 -12.29 4.48 -2.76
C SER A 109 -11.04 3.99 -2.03
N GLY A 110 -10.72 2.69 -2.14
CA GLY A 110 -9.46 2.15 -1.62
C GLY A 110 -8.24 2.81 -2.25
N ALA A 111 -8.21 2.95 -3.58
CA ALA A 111 -7.13 3.64 -4.29
C ALA A 111 -7.06 5.13 -3.93
N ALA A 112 -8.21 5.82 -3.86
CA ALA A 112 -8.28 7.23 -3.46
C ALA A 112 -7.77 7.44 -2.03
N PHE A 113 -8.13 6.54 -1.09
CA PHE A 113 -7.63 6.56 0.28
C PHE A 113 -6.10 6.43 0.33
N VAL A 114 -5.52 5.48 -0.41
CA VAL A 114 -4.05 5.34 -0.51
C VAL A 114 -3.42 6.62 -1.06
N GLY A 115 -4.04 7.25 -2.07
CA GLY A 115 -3.61 8.54 -2.60
C GLY A 115 -3.59 9.65 -1.54
N VAL A 116 -4.67 9.79 -0.76
CA VAL A 116 -4.75 10.75 0.36
C VAL A 116 -3.70 10.46 1.41
N TRP A 117 -3.53 9.19 1.79
CA TRP A 117 -2.52 8.79 2.77
C TRP A 117 -1.09 9.12 2.31
N LEU A 118 -0.74 8.83 1.05
CA LEU A 118 0.54 9.20 0.46
C LEU A 118 0.71 10.73 0.38
N SER A 119 -0.38 11.48 0.09
CA SER A 119 -0.34 12.94 -0.03
C SER A 119 0.02 13.66 1.28
N CYS A 120 -0.25 13.02 2.42
CA CYS A 120 0.08 13.54 3.75
C CYS A 120 1.60 13.52 4.02
N ARG A 121 2.38 12.75 3.26
CA ARG A 121 3.84 12.60 3.43
C ARG A 121 4.57 13.39 2.35
N ALA A 122 5.49 14.28 2.75
CA ALA A 122 6.21 15.15 1.82
C ALA A 122 6.92 14.36 0.70
N ALA A 123 7.53 13.23 1.06
CA ALA A 123 8.24 12.36 0.11
C ALA A 123 7.35 11.73 -0.97
N HIS A 124 6.05 11.54 -0.70
CA HIS A 124 5.11 10.84 -1.60
C HIS A 124 3.98 11.76 -2.08
N ARG A 125 4.10 13.08 -1.87
CA ARG A 125 3.01 14.03 -2.12
C ARG A 125 2.54 14.02 -3.59
N SER A 126 3.47 13.95 -4.53
CA SER A 126 3.16 13.91 -5.97
C SER A 126 2.42 12.64 -6.37
N ALA A 127 2.87 11.47 -5.90
CA ALA A 127 2.18 10.20 -6.10
C ALA A 127 0.76 10.23 -5.52
N GLY A 128 0.62 10.77 -4.30
CA GLY A 128 -0.68 10.87 -3.64
C GLY A 128 -1.67 11.76 -4.39
N ARG A 129 -1.24 12.94 -4.86
CA ARG A 129 -2.09 13.85 -5.65
C ARG A 129 -2.50 13.22 -6.98
N LEU A 130 -1.57 12.60 -7.70
CA LEU A 130 -1.88 11.91 -8.94
C LEU A 130 -2.87 10.77 -8.70
N GLY A 131 -2.65 9.96 -7.66
CA GLY A 131 -3.56 8.87 -7.30
C GLY A 131 -4.98 9.34 -7.01
N ILE A 132 -5.15 10.45 -6.29
CA ILE A 132 -6.49 11.03 -6.03
C ILE A 132 -7.14 11.49 -7.35
N ALA A 133 -6.41 12.24 -8.17
CA ALA A 133 -6.93 12.78 -9.42
C ALA A 133 -7.37 11.66 -10.38
N VAL A 134 -6.54 10.62 -10.49
CA VAL A 134 -6.82 9.42 -11.28
C VAL A 134 -8.04 8.69 -10.75
N SER A 135 -8.11 8.39 -9.44
CA SER A 135 -9.25 7.67 -8.88
C SER A 135 -10.57 8.43 -9.09
N ALA A 136 -10.52 9.77 -9.04
CA ALA A 136 -11.68 10.61 -9.34
C ALA A 136 -12.07 10.55 -10.83
N ALA A 137 -11.10 10.67 -11.75
CA ALA A 137 -11.34 10.57 -13.19
C ALA A 137 -11.90 9.19 -13.56
N GLN A 138 -11.33 8.13 -12.99
CA GLN A 138 -11.75 6.76 -13.22
C GLN A 138 -13.18 6.51 -12.68
N LEU A 139 -13.50 6.96 -11.46
CA LEU A 139 -14.86 6.87 -10.93
C LEU A 139 -15.85 7.64 -11.81
N ALA A 140 -15.49 8.85 -12.25
CA ALA A 140 -16.34 9.64 -13.12
C ALA A 140 -16.64 8.90 -14.43
N LEU A 141 -15.61 8.41 -15.13
CA LEU A 141 -15.78 7.67 -16.38
C LEU A 141 -16.64 6.41 -16.22
N THR A 142 -16.43 5.64 -15.15
CA THR A 142 -17.27 4.47 -14.88
C THR A 142 -18.70 4.86 -14.55
N LEU A 143 -18.94 5.98 -13.85
CA LEU A 143 -20.28 6.49 -13.62
C LEU A 143 -20.96 6.93 -14.92
N VAL A 144 -20.24 7.59 -15.83
CA VAL A 144 -20.79 7.93 -17.15
C VAL A 144 -21.15 6.67 -17.92
N ALA A 145 -20.30 5.63 -17.89
CA ALA A 145 -20.58 4.36 -18.54
C ALA A 145 -21.84 3.68 -17.98
N ILE A 146 -21.95 3.54 -16.65
CA ILE A 146 -23.08 2.89 -15.97
C ILE A 146 -24.38 3.64 -16.20
N TRP A 147 -24.36 4.97 -16.02
CA TRP A 147 -25.59 5.76 -16.00
C TRP A 147 -26.02 6.27 -17.37
N GLY A 148 -25.07 6.65 -18.22
CA GLY A 148 -25.31 7.28 -19.52
C GLY A 148 -25.76 6.31 -20.61
N TRP A 149 -25.07 5.18 -20.76
CA TRP A 149 -25.31 4.25 -21.88
C TRP A 149 -25.99 2.93 -21.50
N GLY A 150 -26.31 2.74 -20.21
CA GLY A 150 -27.07 1.59 -19.74
C GLY A 150 -26.37 0.24 -19.96
N THR A 151 -25.05 0.25 -20.20
CA THR A 151 -24.26 -0.98 -20.30
C THR A 151 -24.13 -1.60 -18.92
N GLY A 152 -24.75 -2.77 -18.73
CA GLY A 152 -24.42 -3.65 -17.61
C GLY A 152 -22.95 -4.08 -17.67
N LEU A 153 -22.47 -4.87 -16.70
CA LEU A 153 -21.07 -5.35 -16.66
C LEU A 153 -20.63 -6.09 -17.92
N ALA A 154 -21.58 -6.66 -18.68
CA ALA A 154 -21.31 -7.40 -19.92
C ALA A 154 -21.36 -6.52 -21.17
N GLY A 155 -21.86 -5.28 -21.07
CA GLY A 155 -21.91 -4.37 -22.20
C GLY A 155 -20.54 -3.75 -22.44
N ARG A 156 -19.87 -4.15 -23.53
CA ARG A 156 -18.66 -3.45 -23.99
C ARG A 156 -19.06 -2.05 -24.42
N SER A 157 -18.57 -1.04 -23.71
CA SER A 157 -18.58 0.35 -24.15
C SER A 157 -17.15 0.87 -24.16
N GLU A 158 -16.89 1.83 -25.03
CA GLU A 158 -15.62 2.53 -25.11
C GLU A 158 -15.29 3.19 -23.76
N TRP A 159 -16.32 3.63 -23.02
CA TRP A 159 -16.19 4.22 -21.69
C TRP A 159 -15.77 3.22 -20.61
N THR A 160 -16.38 2.01 -20.58
CA THR A 160 -15.98 0.96 -19.63
C THR A 160 -14.55 0.50 -19.90
N ASP A 161 -14.19 0.34 -21.18
CA ASP A 161 -12.84 -0.10 -21.57
C ASP A 161 -11.81 0.98 -21.24
N THR A 162 -12.13 2.26 -21.51
CA THR A 162 -11.28 3.39 -21.11
C THR A 162 -11.10 3.42 -19.59
N ALA A 163 -12.17 3.30 -18.80
CA ALA A 163 -12.08 3.30 -17.34
C ALA A 163 -11.24 2.13 -16.81
N ALA A 164 -11.33 0.94 -17.43
CA ALA A 164 -10.52 -0.23 -17.09
C ALA A 164 -9.03 -0.02 -17.41
N VAL A 165 -8.71 0.56 -18.57
CA VAL A 165 -7.34 0.92 -18.94
C VAL A 165 -6.74 1.90 -17.93
N LEU A 166 -7.49 2.95 -17.58
CA LEU A 166 -7.04 3.94 -16.60
C LEU A 166 -6.82 3.30 -15.22
N TRP A 167 -7.71 2.39 -14.78
CA TRP A 167 -7.52 1.62 -13.55
C TRP A 167 -6.15 0.93 -13.53
N MET A 168 -5.88 0.15 -14.57
CA MET A 168 -4.70 -0.74 -14.60
C MET A 168 -3.40 0.05 -14.74
N LEU A 169 -3.36 1.03 -15.65
CA LEU A 169 -2.12 1.69 -16.04
C LEU A 169 -1.75 2.88 -15.15
N PHE A 170 -2.71 3.65 -14.64
CA PHE A 170 -2.37 4.75 -13.76
C PHE A 170 -1.83 4.29 -12.41
N GLY A 171 -2.26 3.13 -11.92
CA GLY A 171 -1.65 2.51 -10.74
C GLY A 171 -0.14 2.40 -10.88
N LEU A 172 0.35 2.03 -12.07
CA LEU A 172 1.78 1.95 -12.37
C LEU A 172 2.46 3.33 -12.32
N GLY A 173 1.84 4.35 -12.90
CA GLY A 173 2.33 5.73 -12.85
C GLY A 173 2.43 6.27 -11.41
N VAL A 174 1.42 6.02 -10.59
CA VAL A 174 1.41 6.38 -9.15
C VAL A 174 2.53 5.65 -8.41
N ILE A 175 2.71 4.35 -8.65
CA ILE A 175 3.78 3.56 -8.04
C ILE A 175 5.17 4.06 -8.45
N CYS A 176 5.36 4.43 -9.72
CA CYS A 176 6.62 5.03 -10.21
C CYS A 176 6.96 6.34 -9.48
N LEU A 177 5.95 7.14 -9.11
CA LEU A 177 6.13 8.40 -8.40
C LEU A 177 6.33 8.26 -6.88
N ILE A 178 6.23 7.04 -6.32
CA ILE A 178 6.49 6.84 -4.89
C ILE A 178 7.93 7.29 -4.58
N ASN A 179 8.04 8.20 -3.61
CA ASN A 179 9.29 8.79 -3.14
C ASN A 179 9.91 9.84 -4.09
N ALA A 180 9.17 10.31 -5.10
CA ALA A 180 9.63 11.37 -6.01
C ALA A 180 9.86 12.72 -5.30
N GLY A 181 9.22 12.97 -4.15
CA GLY A 181 9.41 14.18 -3.36
C GLY A 181 10.59 14.10 -2.38
N ALA A 182 11.13 12.91 -2.12
CA ALA A 182 12.44 12.79 -1.48
C ALA A 182 13.50 13.20 -2.50
N ARG A 183 14.49 13.99 -2.11
CA ARG A 183 15.60 14.44 -2.98
C ARG A 183 16.55 13.28 -3.33
N ASP A 184 16.00 12.18 -3.83
CA ASP A 184 16.64 10.89 -4.04
C ASP A 184 17.48 10.83 -5.33
N GLY A 185 17.47 11.86 -6.18
CA GLY A 185 18.24 11.91 -7.44
C GLY A 185 17.85 10.87 -8.50
N ARG A 186 16.83 10.04 -8.23
CA ARG A 186 16.38 8.93 -9.09
C ARG A 186 15.48 9.43 -10.23
N ASN A 187 16.08 10.11 -11.21
CA ASN A 187 15.35 10.67 -12.36
C ASN A 187 14.76 9.60 -13.30
N TRP A 188 15.28 8.36 -13.26
CA TRP A 188 14.79 7.24 -14.08
C TRP A 188 13.32 6.88 -13.84
N ARG A 189 12.72 7.27 -12.71
CA ARG A 189 11.29 7.06 -12.41
C ARG A 189 10.36 7.68 -13.45
N TRP A 190 10.77 8.79 -14.06
CA TRP A 190 10.00 9.48 -15.09
C TRP A 190 9.87 8.66 -16.38
N VAL A 191 10.78 7.71 -16.63
CA VAL A 191 10.66 6.76 -17.75
C VAL A 191 9.40 5.90 -17.56
N GLY A 192 9.14 5.39 -16.36
CA GLY A 192 7.93 4.62 -16.08
C GLY A 192 6.65 5.45 -16.12
N VAL A 193 6.71 6.70 -15.66
CA VAL A 193 5.55 7.62 -15.72
C VAL A 193 5.19 7.96 -17.17
N THR A 194 6.19 8.27 -17.99
CA THR A 194 6.01 8.58 -19.41
C THR A 194 5.56 7.35 -20.20
N ALA A 195 6.11 6.17 -19.90
CA ALA A 195 5.66 4.91 -20.48
C ALA A 195 4.21 4.57 -20.11
N ALA A 196 3.81 4.76 -18.84
CA ALA A 196 2.43 4.55 -18.41
C ALA A 196 1.46 5.53 -19.11
N ALA A 197 1.85 6.81 -19.23
CA ALA A 197 1.06 7.80 -19.96
C ALA A 197 0.96 7.46 -21.46
N GLY A 198 2.06 7.03 -22.09
CA GLY A 198 2.08 6.57 -23.48
C GLY A 198 1.17 5.37 -23.71
N ALA A 199 1.22 4.36 -22.82
CA ALA A 199 0.35 3.20 -22.88
C ALA A 199 -1.13 3.58 -22.75
N ILE A 200 -1.47 4.55 -21.89
CA ILE A 200 -2.85 5.07 -21.78
C ILE A 200 -3.28 5.74 -23.08
N VAL A 201 -2.43 6.58 -23.68
CA VAL A 201 -2.75 7.25 -24.95
C VAL A 201 -2.98 6.23 -26.06
N LEU A 202 -2.09 5.24 -26.21
CA LEU A 202 -2.22 4.18 -27.20
C LEU A 202 -3.51 3.38 -27.01
N ALA A 203 -3.83 2.99 -25.78
CA ALA A 203 -5.04 2.23 -25.48
C ALA A 203 -6.32 3.04 -25.71
N VAL A 204 -6.36 4.31 -25.29
CA VAL A 204 -7.50 5.19 -25.58
C VAL A 204 -7.66 5.39 -27.09
N GLN A 205 -6.55 5.54 -27.82
CA GLN A 205 -6.61 5.69 -29.26
C GLN A 205 -7.15 4.44 -29.96
N ASP A 206 -6.73 3.24 -29.53
CA ASP A 206 -7.23 1.96 -30.05
C ASP A 206 -8.72 1.77 -29.75
N ILE A 207 -9.16 2.11 -28.54
CA ILE A 207 -10.58 2.03 -28.12
C ILE A 207 -11.48 2.96 -28.95
N TRP A 208 -11.05 4.20 -29.18
CA TRP A 208 -11.93 5.24 -29.74
C TRP A 208 -11.84 5.41 -31.25
N PHE A 209 -10.68 5.16 -31.86
CA PHE A 209 -10.45 5.55 -33.25
C PHE A 209 -10.20 4.38 -34.19
N THR A 210 -9.45 3.35 -33.79
CA THR A 210 -9.08 2.28 -34.73
C THR A 210 -8.65 1.00 -34.02
N PRO A 211 -9.50 -0.05 -33.99
CA PRO A 211 -9.18 -1.33 -33.34
C PRO A 211 -8.21 -2.22 -34.15
N ARG A 212 -7.27 -1.62 -34.89
CA ARG A 212 -6.30 -2.33 -35.75
C ARG A 212 -4.86 -1.93 -35.49
N MET A 213 -4.59 -1.24 -34.38
CA MET A 213 -3.20 -0.89 -34.06
C MET A 213 -2.41 -2.16 -33.70
N ASP A 214 -1.16 -2.20 -34.14
CA ASP A 214 -0.21 -3.21 -33.68
C ASP A 214 -0.14 -3.16 -32.14
N PRO A 215 -0.39 -4.28 -31.42
CA PRO A 215 -0.36 -4.30 -29.96
C PRO A 215 1.07 -4.17 -29.39
N THR A 216 2.10 -4.36 -30.20
CA THR A 216 3.51 -4.34 -29.79
C THR A 216 3.93 -3.05 -29.06
N PRO A 217 3.73 -1.82 -29.60
CA PRO A 217 4.07 -0.59 -28.90
C PRO A 217 3.34 -0.41 -27.56
N PHE A 218 2.08 -0.86 -27.48
CA PHE A 218 1.32 -0.84 -26.23
C PHE A 218 1.94 -1.78 -25.20
N ALA A 219 2.21 -3.03 -25.57
CA ALA A 219 2.82 -4.04 -24.70
C ALA A 219 4.17 -3.57 -24.15
N VAL A 220 5.06 -3.07 -25.01
CA VAL A 220 6.38 -2.53 -24.60
C VAL A 220 6.23 -1.36 -23.62
N ALA A 221 5.30 -0.43 -23.88
CA ALA A 221 5.05 0.69 -22.98
C ALA A 221 4.54 0.23 -21.60
N VAL A 222 3.60 -0.74 -21.56
CA VAL A 222 3.14 -1.35 -20.31
C VAL A 222 4.28 -2.05 -19.57
N THR A 223 5.10 -2.82 -20.28
CA THR A 223 6.25 -3.55 -19.71
C THR A 223 7.25 -2.59 -19.07
N ILE A 224 7.63 -1.50 -19.75
CA ILE A 224 8.52 -0.47 -19.20
C ILE A 224 7.92 0.18 -17.95
N ALA A 225 6.62 0.50 -17.95
CA ALA A 225 5.93 1.06 -16.81
C ALA A 225 5.92 0.09 -15.62
N CYS A 226 5.58 -1.19 -15.84
CA CYS A 226 5.59 -2.25 -14.84
C CYS A 226 6.98 -2.47 -14.24
N LEU A 227 8.02 -2.58 -15.06
CA LEU A 227 9.40 -2.78 -14.60
C LEU A 227 9.90 -1.59 -13.78
N THR A 228 9.59 -0.36 -14.20
CA THR A 228 9.96 0.84 -13.46
C THR A 228 9.22 0.91 -12.11
N ALA A 229 7.92 0.64 -12.10
CA ALA A 229 7.10 0.61 -10.89
C ALA A 229 7.62 -0.45 -9.90
N TYR A 230 7.89 -1.65 -10.41
CA TYR A 230 8.43 -2.77 -9.64
C TYR A 230 9.82 -2.46 -9.07
N ALA A 231 10.74 -1.97 -9.90
CA ALA A 231 12.07 -1.55 -9.47
C ALA A 231 11.99 -0.47 -8.38
N ASN A 232 11.06 0.48 -8.51
CA ASN A 232 10.88 1.52 -7.50
C ASN A 232 10.44 0.93 -6.15
N LEU A 233 9.46 0.02 -6.15
CA LEU A 233 8.98 -0.66 -4.93
C LEU A 233 10.07 -1.50 -4.28
N VAL A 234 10.79 -2.30 -5.06
CA VAL A 234 11.86 -3.17 -4.58
C VAL A 234 13.00 -2.36 -3.96
N MET A 235 13.31 -1.18 -4.51
CA MET A 235 14.31 -0.27 -3.95
C MET A 235 13.86 0.45 -2.67
N LEU A 236 12.57 0.40 -2.31
CA LEU A 236 12.07 0.91 -1.02
C LEU A 236 12.21 -0.11 0.11
N ILE A 237 12.47 -1.38 -0.20
CA ILE A 237 12.70 -2.40 0.82
C ILE A 237 14.11 -2.20 1.37
N PRO A 238 14.30 -1.81 2.65
CA PRO A 238 15.63 -1.67 3.22
C PRO A 238 16.24 -3.06 3.41
N LEU A 239 17.10 -3.45 2.46
CA LEU A 239 17.90 -4.67 2.54
C LEU A 239 19.29 -4.32 3.05
N GLN A 240 19.86 -5.22 3.85
CA GLN A 240 21.26 -5.12 4.23
C GLN A 240 22.16 -5.17 2.97
N PRO A 241 23.32 -4.49 2.96
CA PRO A 241 24.21 -4.45 1.79
C PRO A 241 24.59 -5.84 1.26
N ARG A 242 24.76 -6.82 2.16
CA ARG A 242 25.08 -8.22 1.82
C ARG A 242 23.98 -8.91 0.99
N HIS A 243 22.73 -8.46 1.11
CA HIS A 243 21.59 -9.02 0.39
C HIS A 243 21.23 -8.24 -0.89
N ASN A 244 22.03 -7.24 -1.29
CA ASN A 244 21.78 -6.48 -2.51
C ASN A 244 21.83 -7.33 -3.78
N TRP A 245 22.59 -8.42 -3.79
CA TRP A 245 22.64 -9.34 -4.94
C TRP A 245 21.26 -9.97 -5.21
N LEU A 246 20.49 -10.29 -4.17
CA LEU A 246 19.15 -10.87 -4.31
C LEU A 246 18.21 -9.89 -4.99
N ARG A 247 18.33 -8.61 -4.63
CA ARG A 247 17.59 -7.52 -5.30
C ARG A 247 17.91 -7.46 -6.79
N LEU A 248 19.20 -7.50 -7.14
CA LEU A 248 19.65 -7.46 -8.52
C LEU A 248 19.15 -8.66 -9.32
N VAL A 249 19.30 -9.88 -8.79
CA VAL A 249 18.82 -11.11 -9.44
C VAL A 249 17.31 -11.06 -9.67
N THR A 250 16.54 -10.61 -8.67
CA THR A 250 15.08 -10.50 -8.82
C THR A 250 14.69 -9.46 -9.87
N LEU A 251 15.41 -8.34 -9.95
CA LEU A 251 15.16 -7.32 -10.97
C LEU A 251 15.51 -7.83 -12.38
N LEU A 252 16.61 -8.56 -12.53
CA LEU A 252 16.98 -9.19 -13.81
C LEU A 252 15.94 -10.23 -14.25
N ALA A 253 15.42 -11.03 -13.32
CA ALA A 253 14.32 -11.95 -13.60
C ALA A 253 13.05 -11.22 -14.05
N ALA A 254 12.73 -10.08 -13.44
CA ALA A 254 11.59 -9.26 -13.84
C ALA A 254 11.78 -8.72 -15.28
N ILE A 255 12.97 -8.21 -15.60
CA ILE A 255 13.32 -7.72 -16.95
C ILE A 255 13.19 -8.86 -17.98
N ALA A 256 13.73 -10.04 -17.68
CA ALA A 256 13.62 -11.20 -18.56
C ALA A 256 12.16 -11.63 -18.78
N THR A 257 11.32 -11.50 -17.75
CA THR A 257 9.87 -11.76 -17.85
C THR A 257 9.20 -10.78 -18.80
N GLY A 258 9.44 -9.48 -18.62
CA GLY A 258 8.91 -8.43 -19.50
C GLY A 258 9.35 -8.61 -20.94
N ALA A 259 10.65 -8.83 -21.18
CA ALA A 259 11.20 -9.06 -22.51
C ALA A 259 10.60 -10.30 -23.19
N SER A 260 10.38 -11.38 -22.43
CA SER A 260 9.75 -12.60 -22.96
C SER A 260 8.27 -12.36 -23.32
N ILE A 261 7.54 -11.59 -22.52
CA ILE A 261 6.14 -11.21 -22.82
C ILE A 261 6.09 -10.34 -24.08
N ASP A 262 6.92 -9.31 -24.18
CA ASP A 262 6.95 -8.41 -25.34
C ASP A 262 7.33 -9.18 -26.62
N THR A 263 8.31 -10.09 -26.52
CA THR A 263 8.69 -10.98 -27.64
C THR A 263 7.52 -11.87 -28.05
N GLY A 264 6.75 -12.39 -27.08
CA GLY A 264 5.58 -13.21 -27.35
C GLY A 264 4.48 -12.43 -28.07
N VAL A 265 4.22 -11.19 -27.67
CA VAL A 265 3.25 -10.29 -28.34
C VAL A 265 3.70 -9.99 -29.76
N TRP A 266 4.98 -9.66 -29.96
CA TRP A 266 5.54 -9.38 -31.28
C TRP A 266 5.45 -10.59 -32.22
N LEU A 267 5.89 -11.78 -31.77
CA LEU A 267 5.82 -13.01 -32.56
C LEU A 267 4.37 -13.39 -32.92
N ALA A 268 3.44 -13.21 -31.97
CA ALA A 268 2.02 -13.45 -32.19
C ALA A 268 1.42 -12.50 -33.23
N ALA A 269 1.85 -11.22 -33.26
CA ALA A 269 1.45 -10.26 -34.28
C ALA A 269 1.95 -10.68 -35.68
N ASP A 270 3.14 -11.27 -35.77
CA ASP A 270 3.72 -11.82 -37.00
C ASP A 270 3.15 -13.21 -37.39
N GLY A 271 2.24 -13.78 -36.59
CA GLY A 271 1.68 -15.12 -36.82
C GLY A 271 2.65 -16.26 -36.55
N THR A 272 3.78 -15.99 -35.88
CA THR A 272 4.78 -16.98 -35.49
C THR A 272 4.57 -17.39 -34.03
N ALA A 273 4.41 -18.68 -33.74
CA ALA A 273 4.23 -19.16 -32.38
C ALA A 273 5.43 -20.02 -31.96
N LEU A 274 6.27 -19.49 -31.07
CA LEU A 274 7.35 -20.25 -30.44
C LEU A 274 6.90 -20.70 -29.05
N ASP A 275 6.63 -22.00 -28.88
CA ASP A 275 6.22 -22.60 -27.59
C ASP A 275 7.19 -22.35 -26.43
N PHE A 276 8.46 -22.04 -26.74
CA PHE A 276 9.48 -21.75 -25.74
C PHE A 276 9.28 -20.39 -25.04
N VAL A 277 8.80 -19.36 -25.76
CA VAL A 277 8.67 -17.99 -25.23
C VAL A 277 7.71 -17.89 -24.03
N PRO A 278 6.46 -18.43 -24.07
CA PRO A 278 5.58 -18.40 -22.91
C PRO A 278 6.11 -19.23 -21.74
N ARG A 279 6.85 -20.33 -22.01
CA ARG A 279 7.50 -21.13 -20.96
C ARG A 279 8.61 -20.36 -20.27
N LEU A 280 9.42 -19.63 -21.04
CA LEU A 280 10.46 -18.75 -20.50
C LEU A 280 9.85 -17.63 -19.66
N ALA A 281 8.83 -16.93 -20.18
CA ALA A 281 8.10 -15.89 -19.47
C ALA A 281 7.52 -16.39 -18.14
N ALA A 282 6.91 -17.58 -18.14
CA ALA A 282 6.39 -18.21 -16.93
C ALA A 282 7.49 -18.53 -15.92
N ALA A 283 8.60 -19.13 -16.37
CA ALA A 283 9.72 -19.50 -15.50
C ALA A 283 10.37 -18.27 -14.84
N THR A 284 10.65 -17.22 -15.61
CA THR A 284 11.21 -15.97 -15.07
C THR A 284 10.21 -15.20 -14.23
N GLY A 285 8.91 -15.29 -14.55
CA GLY A 285 7.83 -14.71 -13.75
C GLY A 285 7.74 -15.34 -12.37
N ILE A 286 7.82 -16.68 -12.29
CA ILE A 286 7.89 -17.42 -11.02
C ILE A 286 9.13 -17.02 -10.23
N ALA A 287 10.31 -16.97 -10.87
CA ALA A 287 11.55 -16.55 -10.23
C ALA A 287 11.44 -15.12 -9.65
N THR A 288 10.81 -14.20 -10.38
CA THR A 288 10.53 -12.83 -9.91
C THR A 288 9.61 -12.83 -8.69
N GLY A 289 8.54 -13.62 -8.72
CA GLY A 289 7.62 -13.78 -7.59
C GLY A 289 8.30 -14.33 -6.34
N CYS A 290 9.06 -15.43 -6.48
CA CYS A 290 9.82 -16.04 -5.39
C CYS A 290 10.89 -15.08 -4.83
N GLY A 291 11.64 -14.38 -5.68
CA GLY A 291 12.63 -13.40 -5.26
C GLY A 291 12.01 -12.21 -4.52
N THR A 292 10.82 -11.76 -4.94
CA THR A 292 10.06 -10.72 -4.23
C THR A 292 9.64 -11.19 -2.84
N LEU A 293 9.10 -12.40 -2.74
CA LEU A 293 8.69 -12.99 -1.46
C LEU A 293 9.89 -13.16 -0.53
N ALA A 294 11.03 -13.65 -1.04
CA ALA A 294 12.26 -13.79 -0.27
C ALA A 294 12.73 -12.45 0.31
N GLN A 295 12.65 -11.35 -0.46
CA GLN A 295 12.97 -10.01 0.04
C GLN A 295 12.02 -9.54 1.15
N ILE A 296 10.71 -9.84 1.04
CA ILE A 296 9.73 -9.53 2.09
C ILE A 296 10.00 -10.36 3.36
N VAL A 297 10.31 -11.65 3.21
CA VAL A 297 10.68 -12.51 4.35
C VAL A 297 11.94 -11.99 5.04
N LEU A 298 12.97 -11.62 4.30
CA LEU A 298 14.17 -11.01 4.86
C LEU A 298 13.87 -9.68 5.57
N LEU A 299 12.97 -8.86 5.03
CA LEU A 299 12.51 -7.64 5.71
C LEU A 299 11.82 -7.96 7.04
N VAL A 300 10.93 -8.96 7.07
CA VAL A 300 10.22 -9.38 8.28
C VAL A 300 11.20 -9.96 9.30
N LEU A 301 12.14 -10.81 8.88
CA LEU A 301 13.18 -11.38 9.74
C LEU A 301 14.09 -10.31 10.30
N ALA A 302 14.55 -9.36 9.47
CA ALA A 302 15.37 -8.23 9.93
C ALA A 302 14.66 -7.38 10.98
N ARG A 303 13.33 -7.21 10.86
CA ARG A 303 12.50 -6.51 11.86
C ARG A 303 12.29 -7.30 13.14
N ARG A 304 12.27 -8.64 13.09
CA ARG A 304 12.14 -9.50 14.28
C ARG A 304 13.47 -9.68 15.02
N LEU A 305 14.57 -9.77 14.26
CA LEU A 305 15.94 -9.89 14.75
C LEU A 305 16.55 -8.56 15.17
N SER A 306 15.87 -7.46 14.87
CA SER A 306 15.94 -6.27 15.71
C SER A 306 14.92 -6.49 16.81
N PRO A 307 15.23 -7.24 17.89
CA PRO A 307 14.35 -7.18 19.03
C PRO A 307 14.18 -5.69 19.33
N ASP A 308 12.94 -5.28 19.61
CA ASP A 308 12.75 -4.27 20.62
C ASP A 308 13.50 -4.80 21.86
N ILE A 309 14.83 -4.63 21.91
CA ILE A 309 15.56 -4.51 23.16
C ILE A 309 14.73 -3.43 23.82
N ALA A 310 13.90 -3.86 24.79
CA ALA A 310 12.79 -3.12 25.37
C ALA A 310 13.04 -1.65 25.11
N ALA A 311 12.23 -1.05 24.21
CA ALA A 311 12.39 0.34 23.89
C ALA A 311 12.74 1.06 25.20
N PRO A 312 13.75 1.94 25.23
CA PRO A 312 14.20 2.56 26.49
C PRO A 312 13.07 3.26 27.29
N SER A 313 11.82 3.22 26.81
CA SER A 313 10.59 3.38 27.58
C SER A 313 10.53 2.64 28.93
N ASP A 314 11.24 1.54 29.18
CA ASP A 314 11.30 0.96 30.53
C ASP A 314 12.34 1.63 31.44
N ILE A 315 13.29 2.39 30.87
CA ILE A 315 14.27 3.16 31.63
C ILE A 315 13.73 4.58 31.77
N HIS A 316 12.87 4.84 32.74
CA HIS A 316 12.28 6.19 32.90
C HIS A 316 13.28 7.23 33.41
N ALA A 317 14.30 6.80 34.17
CA ALA A 317 15.31 7.69 34.74
C ALA A 317 16.67 6.99 34.86
N ILE A 318 17.72 7.79 34.86
CA ILE A 318 19.09 7.33 35.11
C ILE A 318 19.64 8.11 36.31
N THR A 319 20.25 7.38 37.24
CA THR A 319 20.97 7.97 38.36
C THR A 319 22.29 8.54 37.86
N VAL A 320 22.43 9.87 37.90
CA VAL A 320 23.65 10.57 37.53
C VAL A 320 24.20 11.35 38.72
N VAL A 321 25.51 11.55 38.73
CA VAL A 321 26.19 12.41 39.70
C VAL A 321 26.51 13.72 39.01
N CYS A 322 26.04 14.84 39.58
CA CYS A 322 26.29 16.16 39.00
C CYS A 322 27.80 16.48 39.03
N PRO A 323 28.44 16.81 37.89
CA PRO A 323 29.88 17.07 37.86
C PRO A 323 30.30 18.37 38.57
N SER A 324 29.37 19.31 38.79
CA SER A 324 29.67 20.59 39.43
C SER A 324 29.55 20.55 40.96
N CYS A 325 28.56 19.85 41.51
CA CYS A 325 28.25 19.87 42.94
C CYS A 325 28.23 18.47 43.59
N SER A 326 28.57 17.42 42.83
CA SER A 326 28.63 16.03 43.28
C SER A 326 27.32 15.44 43.83
N THR A 327 26.19 16.12 43.64
CA THR A 327 24.88 15.64 44.07
C THR A 327 24.43 14.47 43.20
N ARG A 328 24.14 13.34 43.84
CA ARG A 328 23.53 12.16 43.20
C ARG A 328 22.03 12.38 43.05
N GLN A 329 21.51 12.22 41.84
CA GLN A 329 20.10 12.46 41.53
C GLN A 329 19.65 11.60 40.35
N GLU A 330 18.35 11.32 40.27
CA GLU A 330 17.74 10.68 39.11
C GLU A 330 17.27 11.74 38.12
N ILE A 331 17.69 11.61 36.86
CA ILE A 331 17.28 12.48 35.76
C ILE A 331 16.46 11.65 34.77
N PRO A 332 15.27 12.13 34.36
CA PRO A 332 14.46 11.43 33.37
C PRO A 332 15.16 11.43 32.00
N LEU A 333 14.83 10.44 31.15
CA LEU A 333 15.28 10.45 29.75
C LEU A 333 14.78 11.71 29.03
N GLY A 334 15.64 12.30 28.20
CA GLY A 334 15.38 13.59 27.53
C GLY A 334 15.88 14.82 28.30
N GLY A 335 16.46 14.60 29.48
CA GLY A 335 17.23 15.60 30.21
C GLY A 335 16.50 16.27 31.39
N GLY A 336 17.25 17.05 32.17
CA GLY A 336 16.77 17.75 33.35
C GLY A 336 17.83 18.69 33.91
N ALA A 337 17.52 19.37 35.02
CA ALA A 337 18.47 20.24 35.71
C ALA A 337 18.87 19.66 37.06
N CYS A 338 20.11 19.93 37.48
CA CYS A 338 20.54 19.54 38.82
C CYS A 338 19.73 20.24 39.90
N ARG A 339 19.23 19.48 40.88
CA ARG A 339 18.37 20.01 41.96
C ARG A 339 19.09 21.03 42.84
N THR A 340 20.42 20.98 42.92
CA THR A 340 21.23 21.88 43.77
C THR A 340 21.80 23.07 43.00
N CYS A 341 22.59 22.84 41.94
CA CYS A 341 23.27 23.91 41.19
C CYS A 341 22.57 24.34 39.90
N ARG A 342 21.45 23.69 39.54
CA ARG A 342 20.66 23.95 38.31
C ARG A 342 21.40 23.72 36.99
N LEU A 343 22.55 23.04 36.99
CA LEU A 343 23.22 22.63 35.75
C LEU A 343 22.29 21.76 34.89
N GLY A 344 22.07 22.17 33.63
CA GLY A 344 21.31 21.39 32.65
C GLY A 344 22.09 20.15 32.20
N ILE A 345 21.42 19.00 32.18
CA ILE A 345 21.98 17.69 31.84
C ILE A 345 21.05 17.04 30.81
N ASP A 346 21.55 16.83 29.59
CA ASP A 346 20.85 16.04 28.56
C ASP A 346 21.32 14.58 28.63
N VAL A 347 20.37 13.64 28.58
CA VAL A 347 20.64 12.20 28.71
C VAL A 347 20.09 11.50 27.48
N GLN A 348 21.00 11.03 26.63
CA GLN A 348 20.68 10.24 25.44
C GLN A 348 21.24 8.82 25.61
N ILE A 349 20.37 7.81 25.60
CA ILE A 349 20.79 6.42 25.50
C ILE A 349 20.91 6.06 24.02
N ARG A 350 22.10 5.60 23.61
CA ARG A 350 22.32 5.01 22.29
C ARG A 350 22.81 3.58 22.46
N THR A 351 22.14 2.64 21.82
CA THR A 351 22.62 1.26 21.76
C THR A 351 23.83 1.23 20.83
N PRO A 352 24.99 0.68 21.25
CA PRO A 352 26.13 0.57 20.35
C PRO A 352 25.72 -0.32 19.18
N ALA A 353 25.86 0.19 17.97
CA ALA A 353 25.53 -0.52 16.75
C ALA A 353 26.77 -0.60 15.86
N CYS A 354 26.93 -1.70 15.14
CA CYS A 354 28.00 -1.86 14.16
C CYS A 354 27.88 -0.76 13.11
N ALA A 355 28.94 0.03 12.93
CA ALA A 355 28.96 1.11 11.95
C ALA A 355 28.73 0.63 10.51
N SER A 356 29.02 -0.64 10.23
CA SER A 356 28.90 -1.22 8.89
C SER A 356 27.51 -1.78 8.58
N CYS A 357 26.89 -2.51 9.52
CA CYS A 357 25.62 -3.20 9.27
C CYS A 357 24.46 -2.80 10.19
N GLY A 358 24.69 -1.96 11.21
CA GLY A 358 23.68 -1.53 12.17
C GLY A 358 23.33 -2.58 13.24
N TYR A 359 24.01 -3.73 13.26
CA TYR A 359 23.76 -4.77 14.28
C TYR A 359 24.09 -4.26 15.69
N THR A 360 23.19 -4.51 16.64
CA THR A 360 23.43 -4.17 18.06
C THR A 360 24.65 -4.91 18.60
N LEU A 361 25.63 -4.16 19.06
CA LEU A 361 26.84 -4.70 19.71
C LEU A 361 26.65 -4.81 21.23
N LEU A 362 25.45 -4.52 21.73
CA LEU A 362 25.15 -4.60 23.16
C LEU A 362 25.32 -6.04 23.64
N GLY A 363 26.20 -6.25 24.63
CA GLY A 363 26.48 -7.58 25.20
C GLY A 363 27.41 -8.46 24.37
N LEU A 364 27.94 -7.96 23.24
CA LEU A 364 28.90 -8.70 22.43
C LEU A 364 30.26 -8.76 23.13
N ARG A 365 30.81 -9.96 23.34
CA ARG A 365 32.14 -10.17 23.94
C ARG A 365 33.29 -10.20 22.92
N GLY A 366 32.98 -10.24 21.63
CA GLY A 366 33.97 -10.36 20.57
C GLY A 366 34.26 -9.03 19.86
N ASP A 367 35.48 -8.90 19.35
CA ASP A 367 35.97 -7.70 18.64
C ASP A 367 35.47 -7.59 17.20
N ARG A 368 34.59 -8.50 16.77
CA ARG A 368 34.02 -8.53 15.43
C ARG A 368 32.52 -8.71 15.50
N CYS A 369 31.82 -7.93 14.68
CA CYS A 369 30.38 -8.07 14.52
C CYS A 369 30.06 -9.49 13.98
N PRO A 370 29.18 -10.25 14.64
CA PRO A 370 28.85 -11.62 14.21
C PRO A 370 28.12 -11.65 12.86
N GLU A 371 27.44 -10.56 12.49
CA GLU A 371 26.69 -10.47 11.23
C GLU A 371 27.57 -10.16 10.01
N CYS A 372 28.45 -9.16 10.12
CA CYS A 372 29.21 -8.65 8.97
C CYS A 372 30.72 -8.89 9.06
N GLY A 373 31.23 -9.37 10.20
CA GLY A 373 32.67 -9.58 10.41
C GLY A 373 33.50 -8.30 10.57
N ALA A 374 32.90 -7.11 10.44
CA ALA A 374 33.58 -5.85 10.67
C ALA A 374 34.06 -5.74 12.13
N ALA A 375 35.18 -5.06 12.34
CA ALA A 375 35.68 -4.79 13.69
C ALA A 375 34.60 -4.04 14.50
N ALA A 376 34.31 -4.52 15.70
CA ALA A 376 33.47 -3.87 16.68
C ALA A 376 34.23 -2.67 17.24
N VAL A 377 34.41 -1.62 16.42
CA VAL A 377 34.97 -0.36 16.89
C VAL A 377 33.92 0.26 17.78
N PRO A 378 34.14 0.38 19.10
CA PRO A 378 33.21 1.14 19.94
C PRO A 378 33.13 2.56 19.37
N PRO A 379 31.93 3.16 19.27
CA PRO A 379 31.82 4.52 18.76
C PRO A 379 32.75 5.41 19.58
N LEU A 380 33.69 6.08 18.90
CA LEU A 380 34.54 7.09 19.50
C LEU A 380 33.61 8.07 20.26
N PRO A 381 33.92 8.45 21.51
CA PRO A 381 33.14 9.45 22.21
C PRO A 381 33.02 10.67 21.30
N ALA A 382 31.79 11.11 21.03
CA ALA A 382 31.54 12.27 20.20
C ALA A 382 32.38 13.43 20.77
N ARG A 383 33.34 13.92 19.98
CA ARG A 383 34.07 15.14 20.35
C ARG A 383 33.02 16.24 20.47
N ALA A 384 32.94 16.82 21.66
CA ALA A 384 32.01 17.90 22.02
C ALA A 384 32.21 19.13 21.14
#